data_AF-A0A3N7GXS1-F1
#
_entry.id   AF-A0A3N7GXS1-F1
#
_cell.length_a   1.000
_cell.length_b   1.000
_cell.length_c   1.000
_cell.angle_alpha   90.00
_cell.angle_beta   90.00
_cell.angle_gamma   90.00
#
_symmetry.space_group_name_H-M   'P 1'
#
loop_
_entity.id
_entity.type
_entity.pdbx_description
1 polymer ?
#
loop_
_entity_poly.entity_id
_entity_poly.type
_entity_poly.pdbx_seq_one_letter_code
_entity_poly.pdbx_strand_id
1 'polypeptide(L)'
;MQKCLECDSEIKGRSDKKFCDDACRNAYNNKQNKDSTNLMRNVNNRLRKNYRILADANQDGKTKTTRSKLLSQGFDFDLITQVKVYKNGSEYRFVYNEGYKILDGDWVLLVRNAE
;
A
#
# COMPACT_ATOMS: atom_id res chain seq x y z
N MET A 1 6.91 39.68 -19.11
CA MET A 1 5.55 39.24 -18.75
C MET A 1 5.65 37.82 -18.21
N GLN A 2 5.33 37.60 -16.93
CA GLN A 2 5.49 36.30 -16.31
C GLN A 2 4.23 35.46 -16.54
N LYS A 3 4.40 34.22 -16.99
CA LYS A 3 3.30 33.28 -17.27
C LYS A 3 3.13 32.29 -16.13
N CYS A 4 1.89 31.87 -15.89
CA CYS A 4 1.58 30.83 -14.92
C CYS A 4 2.20 29.49 -15.34
N LEU A 5 2.87 28.81 -14.41
CA LEU A 5 3.45 27.48 -14.66
C LEU A 5 2.44 26.36 -14.95
N GLU A 6 1.15 26.58 -14.68
CA GLU A 6 0.08 25.59 -14.91
C GLU A 6 -0.76 25.87 -16.16
N CYS A 7 -1.23 27.10 -16.35
CA CYS A 7 -2.21 27.45 -17.39
C CYS A 7 -1.72 28.46 -18.43
N ASP A 8 -0.44 28.85 -18.36
CA ASP A 8 0.20 29.86 -19.24
C ASP A 8 -0.42 31.26 -19.26
N SER A 9 -1.43 31.52 -18.43
CA SER A 9 -2.06 32.84 -18.31
C SER A 9 -1.09 33.87 -17.74
N GLU A 10 -1.30 35.14 -18.06
CA GLU A 10 -0.51 36.23 -17.48
C GLU A 10 -0.67 36.29 -15.97
N ILE A 11 0.46 36.42 -15.27
CA ILE A 11 0.49 36.65 -13.83
C ILE A 11 0.48 38.15 -13.57
N LYS A 12 -0.52 38.59 -12.79
CA LYS A 12 -0.58 39.95 -12.24
C LYS A 12 -0.22 39.93 -10.75
N GLY A 13 0.51 40.95 -10.31
CA GLY A 13 0.92 41.13 -8.92
C GLY A 13 2.43 41.04 -8.73
N ARG A 14 2.86 40.49 -7.59
CA ARG A 14 4.26 40.40 -7.18
C ARG A 14 5.15 39.77 -8.26
N SER A 15 6.39 40.26 -8.36
CA SER A 15 7.41 39.82 -9.32
C SER A 15 7.91 38.38 -9.14
N ASP A 16 7.68 37.76 -7.98
CA ASP A 16 8.09 36.38 -7.68
C ASP A 16 6.93 35.36 -7.80
N LYS A 17 5.74 35.82 -8.17
CA LYS A 17 4.54 34.98 -8.24
C LYS A 17 4.67 33.99 -9.41
N LYS A 18 4.53 32.69 -9.12
CA LYS A 18 4.68 31.58 -10.10
C LYS A 18 3.36 31.06 -10.69
N PHE A 19 2.24 31.35 -10.04
CA PHE A 19 0.90 30.86 -10.41
C PHE A 19 -0.10 32.01 -10.42
N CYS A 20 -1.08 32.01 -11.32
CA CYS A 20 -2.08 33.07 -11.39
C CYS A 20 -3.00 33.07 -10.14
N ASP A 21 -3.32 31.90 -9.62
CA ASP A 21 -4.14 31.66 -8.43
C ASP A 21 -3.70 30.39 -7.66
N ASP A 22 -4.36 30.11 -6.55
CA ASP A 22 -4.10 28.91 -5.73
C ASP A 22 -4.57 27.62 -6.39
N ALA A 23 -5.58 27.68 -7.27
CA ALA A 23 -6.04 26.52 -8.02
C ALA A 23 -4.95 25.98 -8.96
N CYS A 24 -4.29 26.87 -9.70
CA CYS A 24 -3.16 26.54 -10.58
C CYS A 24 -1.95 26.03 -9.81
N ARG A 25 -1.67 26.59 -8.63
CA ARG A 25 -0.63 26.07 -7.74
C ARG A 25 -0.91 24.62 -7.34
N ASN A 26 -2.14 24.34 -6.92
CA ASN A 26 -2.54 23.00 -6.49
C ASN A 26 -2.56 22.00 -7.65
N ALA A 27 -3.08 22.39 -8.82
CA ALA A 27 -3.08 21.56 -10.01
C ALA A 27 -1.66 21.19 -10.45
N TYR A 28 -0.75 22.16 -10.50
CA TYR A 28 0.66 21.93 -10.82
C TYR A 28 1.31 20.96 -9.84
N ASN A 29 1.16 21.19 -8.54
CA ASN A 29 1.72 20.32 -7.50
C ASN A 29 1.13 18.89 -7.56
N ASN A 30 -0.17 18.76 -7.84
CA ASN A 30 -0.83 17.45 -8.01
C ASN A 30 -0.28 16.71 -9.24
N LYS A 31 -0.01 17.42 -10.34
CA LYS A 31 0.57 16.85 -11.57
C LYS A 31 2.00 16.35 -11.33
N GLN A 32 2.83 17.13 -10.64
CA GLN A 32 4.20 16.74 -10.28
C GLN A 32 4.23 15.50 -9.38
N ASN A 33 3.27 15.37 -8.46
CA ASN A 33 3.21 14.24 -7.53
C ASN A 33 2.32 13.09 -8.00
N LYS A 34 1.80 13.13 -9.23
CA LYS A 34 0.78 12.18 -9.70
C LYS A 34 1.27 10.75 -9.67
N ASP A 35 2.44 10.49 -10.24
CA ASP A 35 2.96 9.13 -10.41
C ASP A 35 3.37 8.51 -9.07
N SER A 36 4.05 9.28 -8.21
CA SER A 36 4.40 8.85 -6.84
C SER A 36 3.16 8.60 -5.98
N THR A 37 2.16 9.47 -6.06
CA THR A 37 0.88 9.32 -5.34
C THR A 37 0.10 8.10 -5.84
N ASN A 38 0.12 7.83 -7.14
CA ASN A 38 -0.55 6.67 -7.73
C ASN A 38 0.14 5.35 -7.36
N LEU A 39 1.48 5.30 -7.39
CA LEU A 39 2.23 4.12 -6.97
C LEU A 39 1.90 3.76 -5.51
N MET A 40 2.02 4.74 -4.60
CA MET A 40 1.73 4.53 -3.18
C MET A 40 0.27 4.13 -2.94
N ARG A 41 -0.68 4.79 -3.64
CA ARG A 41 -2.10 4.42 -3.59
C ARG A 41 -2.33 2.98 -4.04
N ASN A 42 -1.70 2.54 -5.12
CA ASN A 42 -1.84 1.19 -5.65
C ASN A 42 -1.25 0.13 -4.71
N VAL A 43 -0.07 0.39 -4.15
CA VAL A 43 0.54 -0.48 -3.12
C VAL A 43 -0.37 -0.59 -1.90
N ASN A 44 -0.87 0.54 -1.39
CA ASN A 44 -1.79 0.56 -0.24
C ASN A 44 -3.11 -0.18 -0.52
N ASN A 45 -3.64 -0.09 -1.74
CA ASN A 45 -4.84 -0.83 -2.15
C ASN A 45 -4.59 -2.33 -2.16
N ARG A 46 -3.44 -2.79 -2.67
CA ARG A 46 -3.06 -4.21 -2.65
C ARG A 46 -2.79 -4.72 -1.23
N LEU A 47 -2.10 -3.96 -0.38
CA LEU A 47 -1.94 -4.29 1.04
C LEU A 47 -3.29 -4.41 1.76
N ARG A 48 -4.24 -3.50 1.50
CA ARG A 48 -5.60 -3.58 2.05
C ARG A 48 -6.35 -4.83 1.54
N LYS A 49 -6.16 -5.22 0.29
CA LYS A 49 -6.73 -6.46 -0.26
C LYS A 49 -6.15 -7.69 0.45
N ASN A 50 -4.82 -7.74 0.58
CA ASN A 50 -4.14 -8.81 1.31
C ASN A 50 -4.64 -8.93 2.75
N TYR A 51 -4.77 -7.80 3.45
CA TYR A 51 -5.29 -7.75 4.80
C TYR A 51 -6.68 -8.41 4.93
N ARG A 52 -7.62 -8.02 4.06
CA ARG A 52 -8.97 -8.59 4.04
C ARG A 52 -8.97 -10.09 3.81
N ILE A 53 -8.18 -10.55 2.84
CA ILE A 53 -8.06 -11.98 2.54
C ILE A 53 -7.58 -12.78 3.76
N LEU A 54 -6.54 -12.29 4.45
CA LEU A 54 -6.06 -12.97 5.66
C LEU A 54 -7.09 -12.94 6.78
N ALA A 55 -7.73 -11.79 7.03
CA ALA A 55 -8.74 -11.64 8.07
C ALA A 55 -9.96 -12.56 7.83
N ASP A 56 -10.46 -12.62 6.60
CA ASP A 56 -11.59 -13.46 6.20
C ASP A 56 -11.26 -14.95 6.28
N ALA A 57 -10.02 -15.33 5.92
CA ALA A 57 -9.54 -16.70 5.99
C ALA A 57 -9.18 -17.13 7.43
N ASN A 58 -8.94 -16.18 8.34
CA ASN A 58 -8.47 -16.42 9.70
C ASN A 58 -9.52 -16.03 10.76
N GLN A 59 -10.66 -16.72 10.75
CA GLN A 59 -11.80 -16.37 11.62
C GLN A 59 -11.47 -16.52 13.11
N ASP A 60 -10.78 -17.59 13.50
CA ASP A 60 -10.48 -17.93 14.89
C ASP A 60 -9.12 -17.38 15.38
N GLY A 61 -8.45 -16.55 14.57
CA GLY A 61 -7.12 -16.01 14.89
C GLY A 61 -5.96 -17.00 14.72
N LYS A 62 -6.23 -18.29 14.46
CA LYS A 62 -5.22 -19.28 14.06
C LYS A 62 -5.81 -20.34 13.13
N THR A 63 -5.52 -20.24 11.84
CA THR A 63 -6.15 -21.10 10.80
C THR A 63 -5.11 -21.70 9.86
N LYS A 64 -5.26 -22.96 9.47
CA LYS A 64 -4.47 -23.55 8.37
C LYS A 64 -5.21 -23.42 7.04
N THR A 65 -4.51 -22.97 6.02
CA THR A 65 -5.00 -22.84 4.65
C THR A 65 -3.91 -23.23 3.67
N THR A 66 -4.17 -23.15 2.36
CA THR A 66 -3.17 -23.36 1.33
C THR A 66 -2.75 -22.07 0.64
N ARG A 67 -1.51 -22.03 0.14
CA ARG A 67 -1.00 -20.91 -0.64
C ARG A 67 -1.81 -20.76 -1.93
N SER A 68 -2.17 -21.86 -2.59
CA SER A 68 -3.06 -21.85 -3.76
C SER A 68 -4.41 -21.18 -3.50
N LYS A 69 -5.03 -21.40 -2.33
CA LYS A 69 -6.31 -20.76 -1.96
C LYS A 69 -6.18 -19.25 -1.76
N LEU A 70 -5.09 -18.79 -1.17
CA LEU A 70 -4.83 -17.35 -1.00
C LEU A 70 -4.55 -16.69 -2.36
N LEU A 71 -3.76 -17.36 -3.22
CA LEU A 71 -3.48 -16.89 -4.58
C LEU A 71 -4.75 -16.78 -5.43
N SER A 72 -5.69 -17.73 -5.32
CA SER A 72 -6.95 -17.68 -6.09
C SER A 72 -7.88 -16.54 -5.64
N GLN A 73 -7.76 -16.08 -4.39
CA GLN A 73 -8.41 -14.86 -3.89
C GLN A 73 -7.65 -13.58 -4.30
N GLY A 74 -6.50 -13.74 -4.95
CA GLY A 74 -5.60 -12.70 -5.41
C GLY A 74 -4.84 -12.04 -4.28
N PHE A 75 -4.44 -12.83 -3.28
CA PHE A 75 -3.43 -12.48 -2.29
C PHE A 75 -2.06 -12.42 -2.94
N ASP A 76 -1.26 -11.45 -2.52
CA ASP A 76 0.08 -11.21 -3.02
C ASP A 76 1.12 -11.44 -1.92
N PHE A 77 1.93 -12.48 -2.05
CA PHE A 77 2.92 -12.86 -1.03
C PHE A 77 4.14 -11.93 -0.97
N ASP A 78 4.31 -11.03 -1.95
CA ASP A 78 5.40 -10.06 -1.98
C ASP A 78 5.02 -8.75 -1.27
N LEU A 79 3.73 -8.54 -1.00
CA LEU A 79 3.21 -7.35 -0.34
C LEU A 79 2.91 -7.59 1.13
N ILE A 80 3.91 -7.30 1.94
CA ILE A 80 3.89 -7.42 3.40
C ILE A 80 4.35 -6.13 4.06
N THR A 81 4.00 -5.94 5.33
CA THR A 81 4.41 -4.77 6.13
C THR A 81 5.55 -5.11 7.08
N GLN A 82 5.70 -6.37 7.50
CA GLN A 82 6.72 -6.79 8.45
C GLN A 82 7.06 -8.27 8.31
N VAL A 83 8.30 -8.61 8.68
CA VAL A 83 8.82 -9.97 8.84
C VAL A 83 9.25 -10.15 10.29
N LYS A 84 8.85 -11.25 10.93
CA LYS A 84 9.32 -11.64 12.27
C LYS A 84 9.96 -13.01 12.21
N VAL A 85 11.23 -13.10 12.61
CA VAL A 85 11.97 -14.36 12.69
C VAL A 85 12.18 -14.70 14.17
N TYR A 86 11.75 -15.88 14.59
CA TYR A 86 11.90 -16.37 15.96
C TYR A 86 13.21 -17.14 16.14
N LYS A 87 13.67 -17.31 17.39
CA LYS A 87 14.90 -18.04 17.73
C LYS A 87 14.96 -19.47 17.21
N ASN A 88 13.81 -20.11 17.01
CA ASN A 88 13.70 -21.45 16.44
C ASN A 88 13.75 -21.47 14.90
N GLY A 89 14.10 -20.36 14.25
CA GLY A 89 14.15 -20.21 12.79
C GLY A 89 12.79 -20.03 12.12
N SER A 90 11.68 -19.97 12.87
CA SER A 90 10.37 -19.74 12.26
C SER A 90 10.25 -18.30 11.75
N GLU A 91 10.01 -18.16 10.45
CA GLU A 91 9.71 -16.88 9.81
C GLU A 91 8.19 -16.69 9.67
N TYR A 92 7.70 -15.54 10.13
CA TYR A 92 6.33 -15.09 9.95
C TYR A 92 6.35 -13.79 9.16
N ARG A 93 5.43 -13.67 8.21
CA ARG A 93 5.22 -12.48 7.39
C ARG A 93 3.86 -11.92 7.72
N PHE A 94 3.74 -10.60 7.79
CA PHE A 94 2.48 -9.98 8.18
C PHE A 94 2.09 -8.84 7.26
N VAL A 95 0.79 -8.62 7.24
CA VAL A 95 0.12 -7.43 6.73
C VAL A 95 -0.61 -6.83 7.93
N TYR A 96 -0.03 -5.79 8.52
CA TYR A 96 -0.45 -5.22 9.81
C TYR A 96 -0.49 -6.29 10.92
N ASN A 97 -1.64 -6.52 11.56
CA ASN A 97 -1.81 -7.50 12.63
C ASN A 97 -2.18 -8.91 12.13
N GLU A 98 -2.48 -9.09 10.85
CA GLU A 98 -2.69 -10.41 10.24
C GLU A 98 -1.37 -10.96 9.71
N GLY A 99 -1.09 -12.22 10.02
CA GLY A 99 0.17 -12.87 9.72
C GLY A 99 0.00 -14.24 9.11
N TYR A 100 1.06 -14.69 8.45
CA TYR A 100 1.16 -16.04 7.95
C TYR A 100 2.59 -16.59 8.08
N LYS A 101 2.67 -17.90 8.24
CA LYS A 101 3.90 -18.69 8.14
C LYS A 101 3.72 -19.72 7.03
N ILE A 102 4.68 -19.75 6.11
CA ILE A 102 4.75 -20.80 5.09
C ILE A 102 5.21 -22.09 5.79
N LEU A 103 4.48 -23.18 5.55
CA LEU A 103 4.80 -24.51 6.02
C LEU A 103 5.29 -25.35 4.82
N ASP A 104 5.59 -26.63 5.07
CA ASP A 104 6.00 -27.53 4.00
C ASP A 104 4.89 -27.74 2.97
N GLY A 105 5.30 -27.83 1.70
CA GLY A 105 4.39 -27.99 0.56
C GLY A 105 3.57 -26.72 0.27
N ASP A 106 2.26 -26.89 0.11
CA ASP A 106 1.31 -25.80 -0.21
C ASP A 106 0.66 -25.20 1.05
N TRP A 107 1.06 -25.64 2.26
CA TRP A 107 0.38 -25.25 3.49
C TRP A 107 0.86 -23.91 4.05
N VAL A 108 -0.08 -23.15 4.60
CA VAL A 108 0.15 -21.85 5.23
C VAL A 108 -0.61 -21.81 6.55
N LEU A 109 0.08 -21.40 7.62
CA LEU A 109 -0.53 -21.11 8.91
C LEU A 109 -0.81 -19.62 9.01
N LEU A 110 -2.08 -19.25 9.15
CA LEU A 110 -2.52 -17.89 9.44
C LEU A 110 -2.52 -17.66 10.96
N VAL A 111 -2.12 -16.46 11.37
CA VAL A 111 -2.10 -16.02 12.76
C VAL A 111 -2.56 -14.58 12.85
N ARG A 112 -3.27 -14.22 13.92
CA ARG A 112 -3.57 -12.82 14.25
C ARG A 112 -2.72 -12.43 15.45
N ASN A 113 -1.94 -11.36 15.32
CA ASN A 113 -1.27 -10.77 16.47
C ASN A 113 -2.29 -9.91 17.22
N ALA A 114 -2.66 -10.31 18.43
CA ALA A 114 -3.26 -9.36 19.36
C ALA A 114 -2.15 -8.37 19.74
N GLU A 115 -2.40 -7.08 19.56
CA GLU A 115 -1.52 -6.05 20.13
C GLU A 115 -1.50 -6.13 21.66
#